data_AF-A0A2J6WGC3-F1
#
_entry.id   AF-A0A2J6WGC3-F1
#
_cell.length_a   1.000
_cell.length_b   1.000
_cell.length_c   1.000
_cell.angle_alpha   90.00
_cell.angle_beta   90.00
_cell.angle_gamma   90.00
#
_symmetry.space_group_name_H-M   'P 1'
#
loop_
_entity.id
_entity.type
_entity.pdbx_description
1 polymer ?
#
loop_
_entity_poly.entity_id
_entity_poly.type
_entity_poly.pdbx_seq_one_letter_code
_entity_poly.pdbx_strand_id
1 'polypeptide(L)'
;MIGKMEAKNGEERYPGLIETFFCCLRLIFFSEKDLLRVYIDKRLTNNLITIFLLTLLIPYKSINSDNLYDLGNTVGGIFFTFFFILFLYLFIPNKNISFFLFLKLFLPLELINIFTPISFLLKSDQILYFTIILISWYLSLSVFIYSRVTGSSYFKSTVVVLLSFVVSNIMILLE
;
A
#
# COMPACT_ATOMS: atom_id res chain seq x y z
N MET A 1 47.02 -19.74 19.08
CA MET A 1 45.78 -19.46 19.84
C MET A 1 44.96 -18.48 19.02
N ILE A 2 43.96 -18.99 18.28
CA ILE A 2 43.09 -18.15 17.45
C ILE A 2 41.93 -17.73 18.35
N GLY A 3 41.90 -16.44 18.69
CA GLY A 3 40.82 -15.84 19.46
C GLY A 3 39.50 -16.05 18.74
N LYS A 4 38.59 -16.80 19.38
CA LYS A 4 37.18 -16.83 19.01
C LYS A 4 36.69 -15.38 19.05
N MET A 5 36.44 -14.80 17.89
CA MET A 5 35.60 -13.60 17.80
C MET A 5 34.24 -14.00 18.36
N GLU A 6 33.95 -13.53 19.55
CA GLU A 6 32.63 -13.60 20.15
C GLU A 6 31.65 -12.94 19.18
N ALA A 7 30.76 -13.74 18.61
CA ALA A 7 29.58 -13.24 17.94
C ALA A 7 28.84 -12.39 18.98
N LYS A 8 28.89 -11.07 18.83
CA LYS A 8 28.01 -10.17 19.55
C LYS A 8 26.58 -10.63 19.25
N ASN A 9 25.95 -11.27 20.23
CA ASN A 9 24.51 -11.44 20.29
C ASN A 9 23.88 -10.05 20.24
N GLY A 10 23.63 -9.54 19.03
CA GLY A 10 22.78 -8.39 18.84
C GLY A 10 21.38 -8.85 19.16
N GLU A 11 20.82 -8.39 20.28
CA GLU A 11 19.41 -8.58 20.58
C GLU A 11 18.60 -8.25 19.32
N GLU A 12 17.81 -9.21 18.84
CA GLU A 12 16.92 -9.01 17.70
C GLU A 12 15.88 -7.96 18.10
N ARG A 13 16.19 -6.68 17.88
CA ARG A 13 15.28 -5.58 18.17
C ARG A 13 14.11 -5.67 17.19
N TYR A 14 12.95 -6.06 17.70
CA TYR A 14 11.70 -5.98 16.94
C TYR A 14 11.42 -4.51 16.62
N PRO A 15 11.10 -4.18 15.35
CA PRO A 15 10.80 -2.82 14.96
C PRO A 15 9.56 -2.32 15.72
N GLY A 16 9.63 -1.12 16.26
CA GLY A 16 8.48 -0.50 16.93
C GLY A 16 7.38 -0.13 15.94
N LEU A 17 6.15 0.04 16.43
CA LEU A 17 5.03 0.48 15.60
C LEU A 17 5.28 1.88 15.00
N ILE A 18 5.84 2.80 15.79
CA ILE A 18 6.22 4.15 15.33
C ILE A 18 7.29 4.08 14.23
N GLU A 19 8.28 3.19 14.38
CA GLU A 19 9.32 3.02 13.37
C GLU A 19 8.74 2.47 12.06
N THR A 20 7.80 1.53 12.16
CA THR A 20 7.07 1.00 11.00
C THR A 20 6.22 2.08 10.34
N PHE A 21 5.58 2.94 11.13
CA PHE A 21 4.82 4.08 10.62
C PHE A 21 5.71 5.04 9.82
N PHE A 22 6.90 5.40 10.33
CA PHE A 22 7.85 6.22 9.57
C PHE A 22 8.39 5.54 8.32
N CYS A 23 8.58 4.22 8.36
CA CYS A 23 8.92 3.42 7.18
C CYS A 23 7.83 3.54 6.11
N CYS A 24 6.56 3.35 6.48
CA CYS A 24 5.42 3.51 5.58
C CYS A 24 5.33 4.95 5.05
N LEU A 25 5.50 5.96 5.90
CA LEU A 25 5.46 7.36 5.52
C LEU A 25 6.53 7.68 4.47
N ARG A 26 7.76 7.18 4.63
CA ARG A 26 8.81 7.37 3.63
C ARG A 26 8.52 6.59 2.35
N LEU A 27 7.92 5.41 2.46
CA LEU A 27 7.56 4.59 1.31
C LEU A 27 6.52 5.28 0.42
N ILE A 28 5.48 5.90 1.00
CA ILE A 28 4.48 6.65 0.21
C ILE A 28 5.10 7.85 -0.52
N PHE A 29 6.32 8.28 -0.17
CA PHE A 29 7.13 9.23 -0.92
C PHE A 29 8.25 8.56 -1.75
N PHE A 30 8.02 7.33 -2.24
CA PHE A 30 8.89 6.61 -3.18
C PHE A 30 10.28 6.22 -2.64
N SER A 31 10.42 5.98 -1.32
CA SER A 31 11.69 5.53 -0.73
C SER A 31 12.01 4.07 -1.09
N GLU A 32 13.03 3.87 -1.92
CA GLU A 32 13.54 2.53 -2.29
C GLU A 32 14.15 1.77 -1.10
N LYS A 33 14.80 2.49 -0.19
CA LYS A 33 15.41 1.89 1.00
C LYS A 33 14.35 1.26 1.90
N ASP A 34 13.25 1.97 2.09
CA ASP A 34 12.13 1.49 2.90
C ASP A 34 11.35 0.38 2.18
N LEU A 35 11.29 0.40 0.84
CA LEU A 35 10.72 -0.71 0.06
C LEU A 35 11.50 -2.00 0.27
N LEU A 36 12.84 -1.93 0.17
CA LEU A 36 13.73 -3.06 0.45
C LEU A 36 13.58 -3.54 1.89
N ARG A 37 13.43 -2.62 2.85
CA ARG A 37 13.20 -2.95 4.26
C ARG A 37 11.90 -3.73 4.45
N VAL A 38 10.80 -3.27 3.84
CA VAL A 38 9.50 -3.98 3.86
C VAL A 38 9.62 -5.36 3.19
N TYR A 39 10.38 -5.46 2.10
CA TYR A 39 10.59 -6.74 1.41
C TYR A 39 11.35 -7.76 2.28
N ILE A 40 12.42 -7.35 2.95
CA ILE A 40 13.32 -8.26 3.68
C ILE A 40 12.82 -8.55 5.11
N ASP A 41 12.38 -7.53 5.86
CA ASP A 41 12.12 -7.66 7.30
C ASP A 41 10.73 -8.22 7.59
N LYS A 42 10.66 -9.54 7.81
CA LYS A 42 9.41 -10.25 8.14
C LYS A 42 8.74 -9.74 9.42
N ARG A 43 9.49 -9.15 10.35
CA ARG A 43 8.98 -8.68 11.66
C ARG A 43 8.07 -7.46 11.53
N LEU A 44 8.18 -6.71 10.43
CA LEU A 44 7.29 -5.57 10.15
C LEU A 44 5.85 -5.98 9.85
N THR A 45 5.60 -7.24 9.48
CA THR A 45 4.29 -7.69 8.96
C THR A 45 3.14 -7.38 9.91
N ASN A 46 3.28 -7.70 11.20
CA ASN A 46 2.22 -7.44 12.18
C ASN A 46 1.99 -5.94 12.35
N ASN A 47 3.04 -5.13 12.43
CA ASN A 47 2.92 -3.68 12.53
C ASN A 47 2.27 -3.07 11.28
N LEU A 48 2.59 -3.58 10.09
CA LEU A 48 1.98 -3.15 8.84
C LEU A 48 0.48 -3.44 8.80
N ILE A 49 0.08 -4.64 9.25
CA ILE A 49 -1.33 -5.00 9.39
C ILE A 49 -2.02 -4.07 10.41
N THR A 50 -1.39 -3.82 11.56
CA THR A 50 -1.95 -2.89 12.56
C THR A 50 -2.12 -1.49 12.00
N ILE A 51 -1.12 -0.96 11.29
CA ILE A 51 -1.21 0.36 10.64
C ILE A 51 -2.32 0.37 9.61
N PHE A 52 -2.42 -0.67 8.77
CA PHE A 52 -3.52 -0.80 7.81
C PHE A 52 -4.89 -0.75 8.51
N LEU A 53 -5.09 -1.55 9.57
CA LEU A 53 -6.34 -1.55 10.33
C LEU A 53 -6.64 -0.17 10.94
N LEU A 54 -5.62 0.53 11.44
CA LEU A 54 -5.78 1.89 11.95
C LEU A 54 -6.17 2.88 10.83
N THR A 55 -5.62 2.73 9.63
CA THR A 55 -5.96 3.61 8.50
C THR A 55 -7.41 3.42 8.02
N LEU A 56 -8.00 2.24 8.19
CA LEU A 56 -9.42 1.99 7.88
C LEU A 56 -10.37 2.71 8.83
N LEU A 57 -9.91 3.08 10.03
CA LEU A 57 -10.71 3.82 11.02
C LEU A 57 -10.70 5.33 10.78
N ILE A 58 -9.93 5.82 9.81
CA ILE A 58 -9.80 7.26 9.57
C ILE A 58 -11.07 7.77 8.90
N PRO A 59 -11.80 8.72 9.51
CA PRO A 59 -13.02 9.27 8.94
C PRO A 59 -12.70 10.14 7.72
N TYR A 60 -13.59 10.15 6.74
CA TYR A 60 -13.51 11.02 5.58
C TYR A 60 -14.90 11.50 5.15
N LYS A 61 -14.95 12.64 4.49
CA LYS A 61 -16.17 13.18 3.89
C LYS A 61 -16.32 12.67 2.46
N SER A 62 -17.39 11.94 2.19
CA SER A 62 -17.71 11.46 0.84
C SER A 62 -18.31 12.56 -0.03
N ILE A 63 -18.24 12.38 -1.35
CA ILE A 63 -18.88 13.27 -2.34
C ILE A 63 -20.41 13.13 -2.28
N ASN A 64 -20.91 11.93 -1.98
CA ASN A 64 -22.32 11.56 -2.16
C ASN A 64 -23.09 11.30 -0.86
N SER A 65 -22.44 11.39 0.31
CA SER A 65 -23.11 11.17 1.59
C SER A 65 -22.53 12.05 2.70
N ASP A 66 -23.42 12.57 3.55
CA ASP A 66 -23.07 13.21 4.82
C ASP A 66 -22.66 12.18 5.89
N ASN A 67 -22.68 10.89 5.56
CA ASN A 67 -22.28 9.82 6.46
C ASN A 67 -20.76 9.77 6.59
N LEU A 68 -20.27 10.05 7.80
CA LEU A 68 -18.85 10.08 8.18
C LEU A 68 -18.22 8.68 8.18
N TYR A 69 -19.04 7.63 8.22
CA TYR A 69 -18.61 6.22 8.16
C TYR A 69 -19.66 5.40 7.40
N ASP A 70 -19.25 4.82 6.29
CA ASP A 70 -20.02 3.82 5.57
C ASP A 70 -19.22 2.52 5.54
N LEU A 71 -19.58 1.60 6.44
CA LEU A 71 -18.95 0.28 6.56
C LEU A 71 -19.03 -0.51 5.24
N GLY A 72 -20.08 -0.32 4.44
CA GLY A 72 -20.23 -0.95 3.13
C GLY A 72 -19.16 -0.46 2.15
N ASN A 73 -18.94 0.85 2.09
CA ASN A 73 -17.88 1.44 1.25
C ASN A 73 -16.48 1.04 1.73
N THR A 74 -16.24 0.92 3.03
CA THR A 74 -14.95 0.46 3.56
C THR A 74 -14.66 -0.99 3.15
N VAL A 75 -15.64 -1.88 3.30
CA VAL A 75 -15.48 -3.29 2.90
C VAL A 75 -15.29 -3.41 1.39
N GLY A 76 -16.08 -2.70 0.59
CA GLY A 76 -15.92 -2.64 -0.86
C GLY A 76 -14.54 -2.13 -1.29
N GLY A 77 -14.04 -1.09 -0.61
CA GLY A 77 -12.69 -0.58 -0.83
C GLY A 77 -11.59 -1.61 -0.56
N ILE A 78 -11.72 -2.39 0.52
CA ILE A 78 -10.76 -3.46 0.85
C ILE A 78 -10.77 -4.54 -0.24
N PHE A 79 -11.95 -4.98 -0.69
CA PHE A 79 -12.07 -5.96 -1.77
C PHE A 79 -11.49 -5.44 -3.08
N PHE A 80 -11.75 -4.17 -3.41
CA PHE A 80 -11.17 -3.52 -4.59
C PHE A 80 -9.64 -3.52 -4.55
N THR A 81 -9.05 -3.08 -3.44
CA THR A 81 -7.59 -3.11 -3.23
C THR A 81 -7.05 -4.53 -3.33
N PHE A 82 -7.73 -5.51 -2.74
CA PHE A 82 -7.32 -6.91 -2.80
C PHE A 82 -7.33 -7.45 -4.23
N PHE A 83 -8.41 -7.24 -4.98
CA PHE A 83 -8.50 -7.65 -6.39
C PHE A 83 -7.46 -6.96 -7.26
N PHE A 84 -7.23 -5.67 -7.04
CA PHE A 84 -6.19 -4.91 -7.73
C PHE A 84 -4.80 -5.53 -7.52
N ILE A 85 -4.43 -5.82 -6.27
CA ILE A 85 -3.17 -6.48 -5.94
C ILE A 85 -3.12 -7.91 -6.50
N LEU A 86 -4.24 -8.63 -6.49
CA LEU A 86 -4.35 -9.96 -7.07
C LEU A 86 -4.06 -9.94 -8.58
N PHE A 87 -4.69 -9.04 -9.33
CA PHE A 87 -4.43 -8.93 -10.78
C PHE A 87 -3.00 -8.49 -11.05
N LEU A 88 -2.45 -7.53 -10.30
CA LEU A 88 -1.02 -7.19 -10.38
C LEU A 88 -0.12 -8.42 -10.21
N TYR A 89 -0.41 -9.25 -9.22
CA TYR A 89 0.35 -10.47 -8.97
C TYR A 89 0.23 -11.49 -10.11
N LEU A 90 -0.96 -11.61 -10.74
CA LEU A 90 -1.17 -12.50 -11.88
C LEU A 90 -0.36 -12.09 -13.11
N PHE A 91 -0.13 -10.79 -13.30
CA PHE A 91 0.70 -10.27 -14.39
C PHE A 91 2.21 -10.44 -14.17
N ILE A 92 2.66 -10.95 -13.02
CA ILE A 92 4.09 -11.23 -12.81
C ILE A 92 4.50 -12.46 -13.65
N PRO A 93 5.44 -12.32 -14.61
CA PRO A 93 5.79 -13.41 -15.53
C PRO A 93 6.47 -14.59 -14.83
N ASN A 94 7.31 -14.33 -13.82
CA ASN A 94 7.99 -15.34 -13.02
C ASN A 94 7.60 -15.16 -11.55
N LYS A 95 6.74 -16.04 -11.04
CA LYS A 95 6.21 -15.99 -9.65
C LYS A 95 7.26 -16.41 -8.61
N ASN A 96 8.38 -15.70 -8.59
CA ASN A 96 9.50 -15.91 -7.67
C ASN A 96 9.23 -15.34 -6.27
N ILE A 97 8.16 -14.57 -6.11
CA ILE A 97 7.73 -13.94 -4.87
C ILE A 97 6.39 -14.55 -4.50
N SER A 98 6.22 -14.94 -3.24
CA SER A 98 4.94 -15.47 -2.76
C SER A 98 3.88 -14.36 -2.73
N PHE A 99 2.61 -14.72 -2.96
CA PHE A 99 1.51 -13.76 -2.94
C PHE A 99 1.44 -12.97 -1.62
N PHE A 100 1.64 -13.62 -0.47
CA PHE A 100 1.66 -12.94 0.83
C PHE A 100 2.79 -11.91 0.95
N LEU A 101 3.98 -12.21 0.42
CA LEU A 101 5.07 -11.24 0.41
C LEU A 101 4.77 -10.09 -0.54
N PHE A 102 4.13 -10.37 -1.68
CA PHE A 102 3.68 -9.34 -2.62
C PHE A 102 2.64 -8.42 -1.98
N LEU A 103 1.59 -8.98 -1.37
CA LEU A 103 0.55 -8.24 -0.64
C LEU A 103 1.14 -7.34 0.44
N LYS A 104 2.14 -7.84 1.19
CA LYS A 104 2.83 -7.08 2.24
C LYS A 104 3.46 -5.80 1.71
N LEU A 105 3.94 -5.76 0.47
CA LEU A 105 4.55 -4.57 -0.13
C LEU A 105 3.55 -3.43 -0.36
N PHE A 106 2.26 -3.76 -0.46
CA PHE A 106 1.19 -2.79 -0.68
C PHE A 106 0.52 -2.34 0.63
N LEU A 107 0.64 -3.07 1.74
CA LEU A 107 0.10 -2.62 3.04
C LEU A 107 0.56 -1.20 3.45
N PRO A 108 1.81 -0.76 3.23
CA PRO A 108 2.22 0.60 3.53
C PRO A 108 1.50 1.69 2.72
N LEU A 109 1.01 1.38 1.50
CA LEU A 109 0.34 2.37 0.64
C LEU A 109 -0.98 2.85 1.23
N GLU A 110 -1.61 2.02 2.06
CA GLU A 110 -2.84 2.36 2.78
C GLU A 110 -2.64 3.53 3.76
N LEU A 111 -1.38 3.86 4.09
CA LEU A 111 -1.07 5.07 4.85
C LEU A 111 -1.44 6.37 4.12
N ILE A 112 -1.64 6.35 2.80
CA ILE A 112 -2.19 7.50 2.05
C ILE A 112 -3.53 7.94 2.65
N ASN A 113 -4.30 7.03 3.26
CA ASN A 113 -5.55 7.35 3.93
C ASN A 113 -5.39 8.34 5.10
N ILE A 114 -4.17 8.57 5.61
CA ILE A 114 -3.94 9.63 6.62
C ILE A 114 -4.29 11.04 6.11
N PHE A 115 -4.30 11.23 4.79
CA PHE A 115 -4.66 12.50 4.18
C PHE A 115 -6.17 12.64 3.97
N THR A 116 -6.97 11.57 4.04
CA THR A 116 -8.41 11.64 3.76
C THR A 116 -9.19 12.60 4.67
N PRO A 117 -8.81 12.90 5.94
CA PRO A 117 -9.47 13.92 6.75
C PRO A 117 -9.38 15.34 6.17
N ILE A 118 -8.46 15.61 5.23
CA ILE A 118 -8.42 16.90 4.52
C ILE A 118 -9.75 17.15 3.79
N SER A 119 -10.47 16.10 3.39
CA SER A 119 -11.80 16.21 2.79
C SER A 119 -12.82 17.01 3.62
N PHE A 120 -12.67 17.07 4.96
CA PHE A 120 -13.54 17.89 5.82
C PHE A 120 -13.38 19.38 5.60
N LEU A 121 -12.21 19.82 5.11
CA LEU A 121 -11.91 21.23 4.85
C LEU A 121 -12.28 21.66 3.43
N LEU A 122 -12.71 20.73 2.58
CA LEU A 122 -12.94 20.93 1.15
C LEU A 122 -14.43 21.07 0.81
N LYS A 123 -14.71 21.85 -0.24
CA LYS A 123 -16.04 21.90 -0.88
C LYS A 123 -16.24 20.64 -1.75
N SER A 124 -17.50 20.28 -2.07
CA SER A 124 -17.82 19.05 -2.83
C SER A 124 -17.03 18.92 -4.14
N ASP A 125 -16.95 19.99 -4.93
CA ASP A 125 -16.19 20.00 -6.19
C ASP A 125 -14.69 19.75 -5.98
N GLN A 126 -14.14 20.19 -4.85
CA GLN A 126 -12.73 20.01 -4.47
C GLN A 126 -12.45 18.59 -3.95
N ILE A 127 -13.44 17.93 -3.33
CA ILE A 127 -13.32 16.55 -2.88
C ILE A 127 -13.07 15.63 -4.07
N LEU A 128 -13.75 15.85 -5.21
CA LEU A 128 -13.51 15.08 -6.44
C LEU A 128 -12.04 15.15 -6.88
N TYR A 129 -11.48 16.36 -7.00
CA TYR A 129 -10.07 16.55 -7.39
C TYR A 129 -9.12 15.93 -6.37
N PHE A 130 -9.42 16.07 -5.06
CA PHE A 130 -8.63 15.49 -4.00
C PHE A 130 -8.60 13.95 -4.07
N THR A 131 -9.75 13.32 -4.29
CA THR A 131 -9.85 11.87 -4.49
C THR A 131 -9.05 11.41 -5.71
N ILE A 132 -9.12 12.13 -6.83
CA ILE A 132 -8.33 11.85 -8.03
C ILE A 132 -6.82 11.92 -7.73
N ILE A 133 -6.38 12.92 -6.95
CA ILE A 133 -4.97 13.07 -6.54
C ILE A 133 -4.53 11.87 -5.69
N LEU A 134 -5.33 11.47 -4.69
CA LEU A 134 -5.01 10.32 -3.83
C LEU A 134 -4.92 9.02 -4.62
N ILE A 135 -5.87 8.76 -5.53
CA ILE A 135 -5.85 7.57 -6.41
C ILE A 135 -4.63 7.60 -7.34
N SER A 136 -4.34 8.76 -7.94
CA SER A 136 -3.17 8.91 -8.83
C SER A 136 -1.86 8.66 -8.08
N TRP A 137 -1.77 9.11 -6.82
CA TRP A 137 -0.64 8.85 -5.96
C TRP A 137 -0.51 7.35 -5.65
N TYR A 138 -1.62 6.68 -5.28
CA TYR A 138 -1.65 5.25 -5.02
C TYR A 138 -1.21 4.43 -6.25
N LEU A 139 -1.71 4.76 -7.44
CA LEU A 139 -1.35 4.10 -8.69
C LEU A 139 0.13 4.34 -9.03
N SER A 140 0.64 5.55 -8.82
CA SER A 140 2.06 5.87 -9.04
C SER A 140 2.97 5.04 -8.13
N LEU A 141 2.60 4.89 -6.85
CA LEU A 141 3.33 4.02 -5.91
C LEU A 141 3.23 2.54 -6.30
N SER A 142 2.08 2.11 -6.81
CA SER A 142 1.90 0.75 -7.33
C SER A 142 2.83 0.48 -8.52
N VAL A 143 2.99 1.44 -9.44
CA VAL A 143 3.96 1.36 -10.55
C VAL A 143 5.38 1.26 -10.03
N PHE A 144 5.73 2.10 -9.05
CA PHE A 144 7.03 2.09 -8.40
C PHE A 144 7.34 0.73 -7.77
N ILE A 145 6.46 0.21 -6.91
CA ILE A 145 6.63 -1.11 -6.28
C ILE A 145 6.75 -2.20 -7.36
N TYR A 146 5.81 -2.24 -8.31
CA TYR A 146 5.78 -3.28 -9.33
C TYR A 146 7.05 -3.28 -10.19
N SER A 147 7.54 -2.10 -10.59
CA SER A 147 8.81 -1.96 -11.34
C SER A 147 10.01 -2.49 -10.56
N ARG A 148 10.10 -2.19 -9.26
CA ARG A 148 11.22 -2.61 -8.41
C ARG A 148 11.19 -4.10 -8.09
N VAL A 149 9.99 -4.64 -7.91
CA VAL A 149 9.76 -6.07 -7.65
C VAL A 149 10.06 -6.94 -8.87
N THR A 150 9.62 -6.52 -10.06
CA THR A 150 9.75 -7.32 -11.28
C THR A 150 11.02 -7.02 -12.07
N GLY A 151 11.73 -5.94 -11.75
CA GLY A 151 12.85 -5.43 -12.56
C GLY A 151 12.41 -4.85 -13.91
N SER A 152 11.12 -4.59 -14.10
CA SER A 152 10.57 -4.03 -15.34
C SER A 152 10.77 -2.52 -15.43
N SER A 153 10.86 -2.00 -16.65
CA SER A 153 10.83 -0.56 -16.92
C SER A 153 9.53 0.08 -16.42
N TYR A 154 9.58 1.33 -15.95
CA TYR A 154 8.40 2.09 -15.52
C TYR A 154 7.25 2.05 -16.53
N PHE A 155 7.52 2.21 -17.83
CA PHE A 155 6.47 2.17 -18.87
C PHE A 155 5.68 0.86 -18.86
N LYS A 156 6.38 -0.29 -18.89
CA LYS A 156 5.74 -1.61 -18.80
C LYS A 156 4.94 -1.77 -17.50
N SER A 157 5.52 -1.34 -16.37
CA SER A 157 4.84 -1.38 -15.07
C SER A 157 3.59 -0.50 -15.04
N THR A 158 3.61 0.67 -15.68
CA THR A 158 2.45 1.55 -15.83
C THR A 158 1.34 0.86 -16.61
N VAL A 159 1.65 0.23 -17.74
CA VAL A 159 0.66 -0.51 -18.53
C VAL A 159 0.01 -1.62 -17.70
N VAL A 160 0.82 -2.43 -16.99
CA VAL A 160 0.30 -3.50 -16.13
C VAL A 160 -0.58 -2.95 -15.00
N VAL A 161 -0.13 -1.90 -14.32
CA VAL A 161 -0.89 -1.26 -13.23
C VAL A 161 -2.23 -0.70 -13.73
N LEU A 162 -2.25 -0.01 -14.86
CA LEU A 162 -3.48 0.50 -15.44
C LEU A 162 -4.41 -0.61 -15.88
N LEU A 163 -3.90 -1.68 -16.50
CA LEU A 163 -4.70 -2.85 -16.86
C LEU A 163 -5.31 -3.52 -15.63
N SER A 164 -4.51 -3.78 -14.58
CA SER A 164 -5.01 -4.32 -13.33
C SER A 164 -6.08 -3.42 -12.70
N PHE A 165 -5.86 -2.11 -12.70
CA PHE A 165 -6.83 -1.15 -12.17
C PHE A 165 -8.15 -1.17 -12.95
N VAL A 166 -8.10 -1.17 -14.28
CA VAL A 166 -9.29 -1.24 -15.13
C VAL A 166 -10.05 -2.55 -14.92
N VAL A 167 -9.34 -3.69 -14.90
CA VAL A 167 -9.96 -5.01 -14.70
C VAL A 167 -10.63 -5.09 -13.32
N SER A 168 -9.98 -4.59 -12.27
CA SER A 168 -10.57 -4.52 -10.92
C SER A 168 -11.85 -3.67 -10.89
N ASN A 169 -11.87 -2.54 -11.59
CA ASN A 169 -13.06 -1.67 -11.62
C ASN A 169 -14.21 -2.30 -12.40
N ILE A 170 -13.92 -2.94 -13.54
CA ILE A 170 -14.95 -3.62 -14.35
C ILE A 170 -15.61 -4.75 -13.57
N MET A 171 -14.83 -5.52 -12.79
CA MET A 171 -15.40 -6.62 -12.01
C MET A 171 -16.43 -6.16 -10.99
N ILE A 172 -16.20 -5.01 -10.36
CA ILE A 172 -17.13 -4.42 -9.38
C ILE A 172 -18.34 -3.79 -10.07
N LEU A 173 -18.18 -3.26 -11.28
CA LEU A 173 -19.28 -2.61 -12.01
C LEU A 173 -20.28 -3.60 -12.62
N LEU A 174 -19.95 -4.89 -12.66
CA LEU A 174 -20.78 -5.97 -13.19
C LEU A 174 -21.60 -6.70 -12.10
N GLU A 175 -21.45 -6.32 -10.82
CA GLU A 175 -22.32 -6.70 -9.70
C GLU A 175 -23.33 -5.58 -9.38
#